data_AF-A0A7T9UHI3-F1
#
_entry.id   AF-A0A7T9UHI3-F1
#
_cell.length_a   1.000
_cell.length_b   1.000
_cell.length_c   1.000
_cell.angle_alpha   90.00
_cell.angle_beta   90.00
_cell.angle_gamma   90.00
#
_symmetry.space_group_name_H-M   'P 1'
#
loop_
_entity.id
_entity.type
_entity.pdbx_description
1 polymer ?
#
loop_
_entity_poly.entity_id
_entity_poly.type
_entity_poly.pdbx_seq_one_letter_code
_entity_poly.pdbx_strand_id
1 'polypeptide(L)'
;MKTNKPTSGFYCCAHPRIRRIASYYSCEALPFRSSVTRFKPCHSKQSFSSCRAAKLCFVSPRHSKRSFSSCARTKLCFVNPRSGFTLLEVMVALAIFAIAAVAVTKVGMQYTQSTANAILRTKAQFVAMNEAAQMEINKQWLTGTESKQITSQGETWQIDKRSESTISPNVQRVEIQVSLFNTEQGKVESGITNVVFFNYPQQVKTQ
;
A
#
# COMPACT_ATOMS: atom_id res chain seq x y z
N MET A 1 48.69 -2.26 -58.21
CA MET A 1 49.54 -1.06 -58.16
C MET A 1 48.77 0.10 -58.79
N LYS A 2 48.83 1.29 -58.16
CA LYS A 2 48.10 2.56 -58.41
C LYS A 2 46.86 2.82 -57.54
N THR A 3 47.24 3.27 -56.35
CA THR A 3 46.61 4.18 -55.38
C THR A 3 46.00 5.46 -55.98
N ASN A 4 44.87 5.94 -55.43
CA ASN A 4 44.77 7.31 -54.87
C ASN A 4 43.40 7.63 -54.22
N LYS A 5 43.48 8.09 -52.97
CA LYS A 5 42.61 9.03 -52.22
C LYS A 5 43.63 10.06 -51.63
N PRO A 6 43.32 11.28 -51.12
CA PRO A 6 42.03 11.88 -50.75
C PRO A 6 41.94 13.42 -51.01
N THR A 7 41.16 14.16 -50.20
CA THR A 7 40.98 15.64 -50.06
C THR A 7 39.85 16.24 -50.92
N SER A 8 38.68 16.59 -50.38
CA SER A 8 38.26 17.60 -49.38
C SER A 8 37.72 18.87 -50.05
N GLY A 9 36.42 19.12 -49.89
CA GLY A 9 35.75 20.35 -50.32
C GLY A 9 34.44 20.50 -49.54
N PHE A 10 34.49 21.34 -48.51
CA PHE A 10 33.38 21.72 -47.65
C PHE A 10 32.29 22.47 -48.43
N TYR A 11 31.03 22.09 -48.21
CA TYR A 11 29.89 23.00 -48.41
C TYR A 11 29.08 23.05 -47.12
N CYS A 12 29.09 24.23 -46.49
CA CYS A 12 28.14 24.62 -45.46
C CYS A 12 26.76 24.80 -46.11
N CYS A 13 25.74 24.12 -45.61
CA CYS A 13 24.35 24.51 -45.80
C CYS A 13 23.62 24.46 -44.46
N ALA A 14 22.99 25.58 -44.15
CA ALA A 14 22.34 25.91 -42.90
C ALA A 14 21.06 25.09 -42.64
N HIS A 15 20.76 24.95 -41.35
CA HIS A 15 19.55 24.40 -40.78
C HIS A 15 18.23 24.89 -41.41
N PRO A 16 17.22 24.01 -41.38
CA PRO A 16 15.93 24.39 -40.81
C PRO A 16 15.54 23.47 -39.63
N ARG A 17 15.05 24.10 -38.56
CA ARG A 17 14.45 23.46 -37.39
C ARG A 17 13.25 22.60 -37.79
N ILE A 18 13.30 21.29 -37.54
CA ILE A 18 12.13 20.42 -37.59
C ILE A 18 11.51 20.35 -36.19
N ARG A 19 10.28 20.87 -36.11
CA ARG A 19 9.43 20.92 -34.91
C ARG A 19 9.02 19.50 -34.50
N ARG A 20 9.17 19.18 -33.21
CA ARG A 20 8.49 18.05 -32.58
C ARG A 20 6.98 18.30 -32.62
N ILE A 21 6.24 17.39 -33.26
CA ILE A 21 4.79 17.27 -33.11
C ILE A 21 4.57 16.11 -32.14
N ALA A 22 4.15 16.43 -30.92
CA ALA A 22 3.58 15.46 -30.00
C ALA A 22 2.14 15.20 -30.45
N SER A 23 1.87 13.98 -30.90
CA SER A 23 0.51 13.53 -31.24
C SER A 23 -0.10 12.84 -30.02
N TYR A 24 -1.28 13.34 -29.65
CA TYR A 24 -2.12 12.87 -28.56
C TYR A 24 -2.81 11.56 -28.96
N TYR A 25 -2.72 10.55 -28.10
CA TYR A 25 -3.74 9.51 -27.98
C TYR A 25 -4.13 9.40 -26.50
N SER A 26 -5.37 9.79 -26.23
CA SER A 26 -6.09 9.55 -24.99
C SER A 26 -6.36 8.06 -24.83
N CYS A 27 -6.12 7.52 -23.63
CA CYS A 27 -6.91 6.43 -23.07
C CYS A 27 -6.84 6.52 -21.54
N GLU A 28 -7.96 6.19 -20.92
CA GLU A 28 -8.40 6.55 -19.58
C GLU A 28 -7.50 6.05 -18.44
N ALA A 29 -7.34 6.91 -17.42
CA ALA A 29 -6.84 6.51 -16.11
C ALA A 29 -7.95 6.77 -15.07
N LEU A 30 -8.56 5.68 -14.59
CA LEU A 30 -9.40 5.65 -13.40
C LEU A 30 -8.51 5.85 -12.15
N PRO A 31 -8.81 6.78 -11.23
CA PRO A 31 -8.25 6.75 -9.89
C PRO A 31 -9.23 6.08 -8.94
N PHE A 32 -8.82 4.90 -8.45
CA PHE A 32 -9.39 4.23 -7.28
C PHE A 32 -9.22 5.12 -6.05
N ARG A 33 -10.34 5.37 -5.37
CA ARG A 33 -10.49 6.24 -4.21
C ARG A 33 -9.88 5.59 -2.97
N SER A 34 -8.69 6.01 -2.55
CA SER A 34 -8.17 5.71 -1.20
C SER A 34 -8.17 6.96 -0.34
N SER A 35 -9.15 7.05 0.55
CA SER A 35 -9.23 8.08 1.60
C SER A 35 -8.10 7.88 2.61
N VAL A 36 -7.05 8.70 2.51
CA VAL A 36 -6.06 8.88 3.58
C VAL A 36 -6.13 10.33 4.03
N THR A 37 -6.91 10.59 5.07
CA THR A 37 -6.98 11.88 5.75
C THR A 37 -5.68 12.10 6.54
N ARG A 38 -4.73 12.80 5.92
CA ARG A 38 -3.55 13.36 6.58
C ARG A 38 -3.94 14.68 7.24
N PHE A 39 -4.15 14.68 8.56
CA PHE A 39 -4.27 15.89 9.36
C PHE A 39 -2.94 16.68 9.33
N LYS A 40 -3.00 17.94 8.91
CA LYS A 40 -1.96 18.94 9.16
C LYS A 40 -2.56 20.13 9.91
N PRO A 41 -1.84 20.72 10.89
CA PRO A 41 -2.37 21.73 11.78
C PRO A 41 -2.33 23.12 11.11
N CYS A 42 -3.42 23.89 11.22
CA CYS A 42 -3.49 25.25 10.71
C CYS A 42 -3.31 26.24 11.87
N HIS A 43 -2.16 26.90 11.91
CA HIS A 43 -1.95 28.11 12.72
C HIS A 43 -2.60 29.31 12.02
N SER A 44 -3.61 29.89 12.66
CA SER A 44 -4.24 31.15 12.25
C SER A 44 -3.35 32.33 12.66
N LYS A 45 -2.75 33.02 11.69
CA LYS A 45 -2.33 34.42 11.86
C LYS A 45 -3.25 35.33 11.06
N GLN A 46 -3.91 36.24 11.78
CA GLN A 46 -4.71 37.33 11.25
C GLN A 46 -3.82 38.27 10.43
N SER A 47 -4.32 38.70 9.27
CA SER A 47 -3.88 39.94 8.65
C SER A 47 -5.06 40.59 7.92
N PHE A 48 -5.37 41.81 8.33
CA PHE A 48 -6.38 42.69 7.77
C PHE A 48 -5.99 43.11 6.34
N SER A 49 -6.94 43.06 5.40
CA SER A 49 -6.89 43.89 4.20
C SER A 49 -8.25 44.56 3.95
N SER A 50 -8.24 45.87 4.18
CA SER A 50 -9.24 46.83 3.73
C SER A 50 -9.05 47.07 2.23
N CYS A 51 -10.13 47.08 1.44
CA CYS A 51 -10.31 48.04 0.37
C CYS A 51 -11.77 48.09 -0.12
N ARG A 52 -12.23 49.32 -0.34
CA ARG A 52 -13.60 49.78 -0.65
C ARG A 52 -13.95 49.62 -2.13
N ALA A 53 -15.25 49.49 -2.41
CA ALA A 53 -16.06 50.22 -3.42
C ALA A 53 -17.30 49.37 -3.76
N ALA A 54 -18.46 49.61 -3.13
CA ALA A 54 -19.48 50.60 -3.51
C ALA A 54 -20.09 50.37 -4.91
N LYS A 55 -21.27 49.74 -4.98
CA LYS A 55 -22.37 50.25 -5.83
C LYS A 55 -23.75 49.66 -5.45
N LEU A 56 -24.64 50.62 -5.21
CA LEU A 56 -26.10 50.63 -5.34
C LEU A 56 -26.96 49.96 -4.25
N CYS A 57 -27.47 50.88 -3.42
CA CYS A 57 -28.64 50.73 -2.58
C CYS A 57 -29.89 50.43 -3.42
N PHE A 58 -30.71 49.50 -2.94
CA PHE A 58 -32.16 49.60 -3.08
C PHE A 58 -32.78 49.54 -1.69
N VAL A 59 -33.56 50.56 -1.36
CA VAL A 59 -34.20 50.80 -0.07
C VAL A 59 -35.47 49.93 0.04
N SER A 60 -35.49 49.04 1.04
CA SER A 60 -36.51 48.74 2.10
C SER A 60 -38.01 49.15 1.92
N PRO A 61 -38.98 48.75 2.79
CA PRO A 61 -38.94 47.89 4.01
C PRO A 61 -40.19 46.96 4.24
N ARG A 62 -40.12 46.04 5.22
CA ARG A 62 -40.97 46.04 6.45
C ARG A 62 -41.22 44.66 7.09
N HIS A 63 -40.94 44.65 8.39
CA HIS A 63 -41.65 43.99 9.49
C HIS A 63 -41.84 42.47 9.48
N SER A 64 -41.03 41.80 10.31
CA SER A 64 -41.60 41.06 11.44
C SER A 64 -40.58 40.97 12.56
N LYS A 65 -40.83 41.75 13.62
CA LYS A 65 -40.19 41.56 14.92
C LYS A 65 -40.74 40.25 15.50
N ARG A 66 -39.89 39.25 15.74
CA ARG A 66 -40.11 38.28 16.81
C ARG A 66 -38.87 38.24 17.70
N SER A 67 -38.87 39.19 18.63
CA SER A 67 -38.26 38.99 19.94
C SER A 67 -39.20 38.09 20.73
N PHE A 68 -38.78 36.85 20.96
CA PHE A 68 -39.08 36.06 22.15
C PHE A 68 -37.81 35.23 22.36
N SER A 69 -36.99 35.59 23.35
CA SER A 69 -37.11 35.04 24.69
C SER A 69 -37.23 33.52 24.65
N SER A 70 -36.12 32.84 24.92
CA SER A 70 -36.04 31.98 26.11
C SER A 70 -34.72 31.24 26.10
N CYS A 71 -34.02 31.32 27.22
CA CYS A 71 -32.88 30.49 27.55
C CYS A 71 -33.21 29.00 27.36
N ALA A 72 -32.78 28.38 26.26
CA ALA A 72 -32.44 26.96 26.28
C ALA A 72 -31.04 26.81 26.88
N ARG A 73 -30.93 27.19 28.14
CA ARG A 73 -29.82 26.81 29.01
C ARG A 73 -29.92 25.30 29.10
N THR A 74 -29.07 24.57 28.36
CA THR A 74 -28.87 23.13 28.58
C THR A 74 -28.27 22.98 29.98
N LYS A 75 -29.15 23.03 30.99
CA LYS A 75 -28.83 22.94 32.39
C LYS A 75 -28.66 21.46 32.70
N LEU A 76 -27.52 20.89 32.32
CA LEU A 76 -27.03 19.67 32.96
C LEU A 76 -26.50 20.05 34.34
N CYS A 77 -27.40 20.46 35.24
CA CYS A 77 -27.10 20.58 36.65
C CYS A 77 -27.28 19.21 37.30
N PHE A 78 -26.23 18.41 37.28
CA PHE A 78 -26.06 17.33 38.24
C PHE A 78 -24.84 17.67 39.10
N VAL A 79 -25.02 18.57 40.05
CA VAL A 79 -24.09 18.70 41.17
C VAL A 79 -24.92 18.81 42.42
N ASN A 80 -25.15 17.67 43.07
CA ASN A 80 -25.61 17.64 44.44
C ASN A 80 -24.36 17.46 45.32
N PRO A 81 -23.95 18.47 46.11
CA PRO A 81 -22.69 18.45 46.83
C PRO A 81 -22.87 17.76 48.19
N ARG A 82 -23.25 16.48 48.18
CA ARG A 82 -23.16 15.56 49.33
C ARG A 82 -23.07 14.12 48.82
N SER A 83 -22.00 13.77 48.10
CA SER A 83 -21.74 12.40 47.64
C SER A 83 -20.73 11.72 48.55
N GLY A 84 -21.19 10.81 49.40
CA GLY A 84 -20.33 9.78 49.99
C GLY A 84 -20.16 8.64 49.00
N PHE A 85 -18.98 8.03 48.95
CA PHE A 85 -18.70 6.82 48.16
C PHE A 85 -19.72 5.72 48.52
N THR A 86 -20.62 5.39 47.59
CA THR A 86 -21.51 4.24 47.80
C THR A 86 -20.83 2.97 47.27
N LEU A 87 -21.08 1.83 47.91
CA LEU A 87 -20.61 0.54 47.40
C LEU A 87 -21.13 0.27 45.98
N LEU A 88 -22.36 0.69 45.68
CA LEU A 88 -22.98 0.49 44.37
C LEU A 88 -22.24 1.25 43.26
N GLU A 89 -21.79 2.48 43.51
CA GLU A 89 -21.04 3.28 42.53
C GLU A 89 -19.72 2.61 42.13
N VAL A 90 -18.99 2.08 43.11
CA VAL A 90 -17.74 1.33 42.86
C VAL A 90 -18.02 0.03 42.11
N MET A 91 -19.09 -0.69 42.46
CA MET A 91 -19.45 -1.93 41.75
C MET A 91 -19.81 -1.68 40.28
N VAL A 92 -20.59 -0.63 40.01
CA VAL A 92 -20.94 -0.25 38.63
C VAL A 92 -19.70 0.22 37.86
N ALA A 93 -18.86 1.05 38.48
CA ALA A 93 -17.61 1.51 37.86
C ALA A 93 -16.69 0.33 37.51
N LEU A 94 -16.51 -0.62 38.43
CA LEU A 94 -15.73 -1.83 38.19
C LEU A 94 -16.34 -2.72 37.11
N ALA A 95 -17.66 -2.84 37.06
CA ALA A 95 -18.34 -3.63 36.03
C ALA A 95 -18.10 -3.05 34.62
N ILE A 96 -18.26 -1.72 34.46
CA ILE A 96 -17.98 -1.04 33.18
C ILE A 96 -16.50 -1.16 32.82
N PHE A 97 -15.62 -0.97 33.81
CA PHE A 97 -14.18 -1.09 33.61
C PHE A 97 -13.77 -2.51 33.18
N ALA A 98 -14.33 -3.55 33.81
CA ALA A 98 -14.05 -4.94 33.46
C ALA A 98 -14.45 -5.25 32.01
N ILE A 99 -15.62 -4.78 31.57
CA ILE A 99 -16.08 -4.94 30.18
C ILE A 99 -15.13 -4.22 29.22
N ALA A 100 -14.73 -2.98 29.53
CA ALA A 100 -13.77 -2.22 28.73
C ALA A 100 -12.41 -2.93 28.66
N ALA A 101 -11.91 -3.48 29.76
CA ALA A 101 -10.65 -4.21 29.81
C ALA A 101 -10.68 -5.45 28.89
N VAL A 102 -11.76 -6.24 28.91
CA VAL A 102 -11.92 -7.39 28.01
C VAL A 102 -11.90 -6.96 26.54
N ALA A 103 -12.56 -5.85 26.20
CA ALA A 103 -12.54 -5.32 24.84
C ALA A 103 -11.12 -4.92 24.40
N VAL A 104 -10.37 -4.23 25.26
CA VAL A 104 -8.97 -3.84 25.00
C VAL A 104 -8.07 -5.07 24.85
N THR A 105 -8.20 -6.08 25.72
CA THR A 105 -7.41 -7.31 25.63
C THR A 105 -7.66 -8.06 24.31
N LYS A 106 -8.93 -8.16 23.88
CA LYS A 106 -9.27 -8.79 22.59
C LYS A 106 -8.63 -8.08 21.41
N VAL A 107 -8.70 -6.74 21.41
CA VAL A 107 -8.06 -5.92 20.38
C VAL A 107 -6.53 -6.12 20.39
N GLY A 108 -5.92 -6.14 21.58
CA GLY A 108 -4.49 -6.42 21.74
C GLY A 108 -4.08 -7.78 21.16
N MET A 109 -4.84 -8.84 21.44
CA MET A 109 -4.58 -10.19 20.89
C MET A 109 -4.72 -10.23 19.36
N GLN A 110 -5.69 -9.53 18.78
CA GLN A 110 -5.84 -9.45 17.33
C GLN A 110 -4.64 -8.74 16.67
N TYR A 111 -4.12 -7.68 17.31
CA TYR A 111 -2.94 -6.97 16.83
C TYR A 111 -1.68 -7.84 16.85
N THR A 112 -1.44 -8.60 17.93
CA THR A 112 -0.27 -9.49 18.02
C THR A 112 -0.33 -10.59 16.97
N GLN A 113 -1.48 -11.24 16.79
CA GLN A 113 -1.66 -12.29 15.78
C GLN A 113 -1.46 -11.75 14.36
N SER A 114 -2.02 -10.57 14.07
CA SER A 114 -1.87 -9.94 12.75
C SER A 114 -0.42 -9.56 12.45
N THR A 115 0.30 -9.09 13.47
CA THR A 115 1.72 -8.75 13.38
C THR A 115 2.57 -9.99 13.14
N ALA A 116 2.33 -11.08 13.88
CA ALA A 116 3.03 -12.35 13.67
C ALA A 116 2.83 -12.87 12.23
N ASN A 117 1.60 -12.84 11.72
CA ASN A 117 1.30 -13.23 10.35
C ASN A 117 1.99 -12.34 9.30
N ALA A 118 2.09 -11.03 9.56
CA ALA A 118 2.78 -10.09 8.67
C ALA A 118 4.29 -10.34 8.63
N ILE A 119 4.90 -10.61 9.79
CA ILE A 119 6.31 -11.01 9.89
C ILE A 119 6.53 -12.31 9.12
N LEU A 120 5.68 -13.32 9.32
CA LEU A 120 5.80 -14.61 8.66
C LEU A 120 5.73 -14.49 7.12
N ARG A 121 4.78 -13.70 6.59
CA ARG A 121 4.71 -13.38 5.15
C ARG A 121 5.97 -12.72 4.61
N THR A 122 6.57 -11.84 5.41
CA THR A 122 7.80 -11.16 5.04
C THR A 122 8.98 -12.13 4.99
N LYS A 123 9.11 -13.02 5.98
CA LYS A 123 10.11 -14.10 5.97
C LYS A 123 9.94 -14.99 4.74
N ALA A 124 8.72 -15.44 4.46
CA ALA A 124 8.38 -16.26 3.30
C ALA A 124 8.71 -15.55 1.97
N GLN A 125 8.45 -14.25 1.87
CA GLN A 125 8.80 -13.45 0.70
C GLN A 125 10.31 -13.43 0.45
N PHE A 126 11.13 -13.26 1.49
CA PHE A 126 12.59 -13.34 1.36
C PHE A 126 13.05 -14.73 0.88
N VAL A 127 12.46 -15.80 1.41
CA VAL A 127 12.76 -17.17 0.95
C VAL A 127 12.37 -17.35 -0.52
N ALA A 128 11.19 -16.89 -0.93
CA ALA A 128 10.73 -16.97 -2.31
C ALA A 128 11.65 -16.21 -3.28
N MET A 129 12.06 -14.98 -2.93
CA MET A 129 12.99 -14.18 -3.73
C MET A 129 14.38 -14.82 -3.82
N ASN A 130 14.86 -15.42 -2.73
CA ASN A 130 16.13 -16.11 -2.73
C ASN A 130 16.11 -17.36 -3.63
N GLU A 131 15.03 -18.16 -3.58
CA GLU A 131 14.90 -19.32 -4.47
C GLU A 131 14.74 -18.88 -5.93
N ALA A 132 13.92 -17.85 -6.21
CA ALA A 132 13.78 -17.30 -7.57
C ALA A 132 15.12 -16.84 -8.13
N ALA A 133 15.90 -16.10 -7.35
CA ALA A 133 17.24 -15.65 -7.73
C ALA A 133 18.19 -16.84 -7.94
N GLN A 134 18.14 -17.87 -7.10
CA GLN A 134 18.94 -19.08 -7.28
C GLN A 134 18.60 -19.80 -8.59
N MET A 135 17.31 -19.92 -8.92
CA MET A 135 16.87 -20.51 -10.18
C MET A 135 17.35 -19.72 -11.39
N GLU A 136 17.31 -18.39 -11.31
CA GLU A 136 17.79 -17.50 -12.38
C GLU A 136 19.32 -17.60 -12.55
N ILE A 137 20.08 -17.59 -11.46
CA ILE A 137 21.55 -17.74 -11.47
C ILE A 137 21.96 -19.10 -12.05
N ASN A 138 21.30 -20.18 -11.60
CA ASN A 138 21.57 -21.54 -12.06
C ASN A 138 20.99 -21.82 -13.45
N LYS A 139 20.19 -20.88 -14.00
CA LYS A 139 19.50 -21.03 -15.28
C LYS A 139 18.69 -22.32 -15.33
N GLN A 140 18.03 -22.64 -14.21
CA GLN A 140 17.37 -23.93 -14.02
C GLN A 140 16.10 -24.00 -14.89
N TRP A 141 16.06 -24.93 -15.85
CA TRP A 141 14.87 -25.23 -16.63
C TRP A 141 14.08 -26.36 -15.98
N LEU A 142 12.80 -26.15 -15.68
CA LEU A 142 11.95 -27.15 -15.05
C LEU A 142 11.16 -27.94 -16.11
N THR A 143 10.91 -29.22 -15.86
CA THR A 143 10.09 -30.08 -16.74
C THR A 143 8.78 -30.52 -16.07
N GLY A 144 8.44 -29.93 -14.91
CA GLY A 144 7.24 -30.27 -14.16
C GLY A 144 7.12 -29.48 -12.85
N THR A 145 6.76 -30.20 -11.78
CA THR A 145 6.72 -29.67 -10.41
C THR A 145 7.88 -30.24 -9.60
N GLU A 146 8.51 -29.41 -8.77
CA GLU A 146 9.60 -29.79 -7.88
C GLU A 146 9.33 -29.20 -6.50
N SER A 147 9.39 -30.02 -5.46
CA SER A 147 9.22 -29.58 -4.07
C SER A 147 10.53 -29.72 -3.30
N LYS A 148 10.81 -28.74 -2.44
CA LYS A 148 12.02 -28.70 -1.62
C LYS A 148 11.69 -28.14 -0.24
N GLN A 149 12.37 -28.67 0.78
CA GLN A 149 12.27 -28.16 2.13
C GLN A 149 13.57 -27.42 2.50
N ILE A 150 13.44 -26.27 3.15
CA ILE A 150 14.59 -25.49 3.62
C ILE A 150 14.29 -24.82 4.96
N THR A 151 15.26 -24.82 5.86
CA THR A 151 15.19 -24.04 7.10
C THR A 151 15.85 -22.68 6.90
N SER A 152 15.10 -21.60 7.11
CA SER A 152 15.59 -20.22 6.95
C SER A 152 14.84 -19.28 7.88
N GLN A 153 15.54 -18.29 8.44
CA GLN A 153 14.97 -17.29 9.34
C GLN A 153 14.24 -17.88 10.57
N GLY A 154 14.75 -19.03 11.04
CA GLY A 154 14.22 -19.75 12.21
C GLY A 154 13.00 -20.62 11.93
N GLU A 155 12.48 -20.64 10.72
CA GLU A 155 11.33 -21.47 10.32
C GLU A 155 11.75 -22.51 9.28
N THR A 156 11.00 -23.60 9.19
CA THR A 156 11.14 -24.58 8.10
C THR A 156 10.08 -24.31 7.05
N TRP A 157 10.51 -24.14 5.80
CA TRP A 157 9.68 -23.79 4.67
C TRP A 157 9.61 -24.95 3.70
N GLN A 158 8.42 -25.19 3.16
CA GLN A 158 8.23 -25.99 1.97
C GLN A 158 8.09 -25.05 0.77
N ILE A 159 8.91 -25.28 -0.23
CA ILE A 159 8.96 -24.55 -1.48
C ILE A 159 8.47 -25.50 -2.57
N ASP A 160 7.33 -25.19 -3.16
CA ASP A 160 6.77 -25.92 -4.28
C ASP A 160 6.94 -25.08 -5.55
N LYS A 161 7.70 -25.61 -6.51
CA LYS A 161 8.01 -24.97 -7.79
C LYS A 161 7.21 -25.64 -8.87
N ARG A 162 6.46 -24.87 -9.66
CA ARG A 162 5.67 -25.39 -10.78
C ARG A 162 6.04 -24.64 -12.05
N SER A 163 6.36 -25.40 -13.10
CA SER A 163 6.52 -24.85 -14.43
C SER A 163 5.22 -24.89 -15.23
N GLU A 164 4.98 -23.82 -15.97
CA GLU A 164 3.87 -23.69 -16.90
C GLU A 164 4.37 -23.24 -18.27
N SER A 165 3.88 -23.92 -19.31
CA SER A 165 4.15 -23.56 -20.69
C SER A 165 3.48 -22.22 -21.02
N THR A 166 4.19 -21.36 -21.74
CA THR A 166 3.62 -20.12 -22.26
C THR A 166 3.40 -20.22 -23.77
N ILE A 167 2.74 -19.20 -24.36
CA ILE A 167 2.49 -19.12 -25.81
C ILE A 167 3.81 -19.12 -26.60
N SER A 168 4.85 -18.51 -26.03
CA SER A 168 6.19 -18.49 -26.62
C SER A 168 6.94 -19.77 -26.22
N PRO A 169 7.38 -20.61 -27.17
CA PRO A 169 8.06 -21.87 -26.85
C PRO A 169 9.40 -21.68 -26.14
N ASN A 170 9.98 -20.47 -26.25
CA ASN A 170 11.22 -20.08 -25.59
C ASN A 170 11.00 -19.29 -24.30
N VAL A 171 9.84 -19.38 -23.67
CA VAL A 171 9.57 -18.74 -22.37
C VAL A 171 8.81 -19.70 -21.48
N GLN A 172 9.31 -19.90 -20.27
CA GLN A 172 8.66 -20.71 -19.25
C GLN A 172 8.19 -19.81 -18.10
N ARG A 173 6.92 -19.91 -17.71
CA ARG A 173 6.43 -19.30 -16.47
C ARG A 173 6.74 -20.27 -15.33
N VAL A 174 7.42 -19.79 -14.30
CA VAL A 174 7.69 -20.57 -13.09
C VAL A 174 6.96 -19.91 -11.93
N GLU A 175 6.19 -20.71 -11.23
CA GLU A 175 5.47 -20.34 -10.02
C GLU A 175 6.15 -20.99 -8.82
N ILE A 176 6.54 -20.17 -7.85
CA ILE A 176 7.13 -20.59 -6.58
C ILE A 176 6.10 -20.31 -5.49
N GLN A 177 5.60 -21.37 -4.87
CA GLN A 177 4.75 -21.29 -3.69
C GLN A 177 5.58 -21.62 -2.45
N VAL A 178 5.52 -20.74 -1.45
CA VAL A 178 6.21 -20.93 -0.16
C VAL A 178 5.17 -21.11 0.94
N SER A 179 5.30 -22.23 1.66
CA SER A 179 4.39 -22.67 2.71
C SER A 179 5.19 -22.96 3.98
N LEU A 180 4.59 -22.71 5.15
CA LEU A 180 5.22 -23.09 6.42
C LEU A 180 5.13 -24.61 6.58
N PHE A 181 6.23 -25.24 6.98
CA PHE A 181 6.26 -26.66 7.28
C PHE A 181 6.33 -26.86 8.78
N ASN A 182 5.34 -27.57 9.33
CA ASN A 182 5.34 -27.95 10.72
C ASN A 182 6.07 -29.29 10.89
N THR A 183 7.28 -29.23 11.45
CA THR A 183 8.13 -30.41 11.64
C THR A 183 7.59 -31.41 12.66
N GLU A 184 6.81 -30.95 13.65
CA GLU A 184 6.23 -31.83 14.68
C GLU A 184 5.06 -32.65 14.14
N GLN A 185 4.23 -32.03 13.30
CA GLN A 185 3.04 -32.67 12.71
C GLN A 185 3.33 -33.31 11.34
N GLY A 186 4.52 -33.07 10.77
CA GLY A 186 4.88 -33.50 9.42
C GLY A 186 3.95 -32.92 8.34
N LYS A 187 3.36 -31.75 8.59
CA LYS A 187 2.30 -31.18 7.76
C LYS A 187 2.69 -29.82 7.19
N VAL A 188 2.33 -29.62 5.93
CA VAL A 188 2.44 -28.33 5.24
C VAL A 188 1.22 -27.48 5.57
N GLU A 189 1.45 -26.29 6.08
CA GLU A 189 0.39 -25.30 6.28
C GLU A 189 -0.01 -24.66 4.94
N SER A 190 -1.08 -23.86 4.95
CA SER A 190 -1.52 -23.13 3.75
C SER A 190 -0.39 -22.26 3.21
N GLY A 191 -0.24 -22.23 1.89
CA GLY A 191 0.74 -21.36 1.22
C GLY A 191 0.61 -19.91 1.67
N ILE A 192 1.74 -19.34 2.07
CA ILE A 192 1.83 -18.00 2.67
C ILE A 192 2.08 -16.97 1.58
N THR A 193 2.98 -17.30 0.65
CA THR A 193 3.44 -16.40 -0.40
C THR A 193 3.59 -17.16 -1.71
N ASN A 194 3.29 -16.47 -2.81
CA ASN A 194 3.49 -16.96 -4.16
C ASN A 194 4.29 -15.92 -4.95
N VAL A 195 5.31 -16.37 -5.67
CA VAL A 195 6.11 -15.53 -6.57
C VAL A 195 6.16 -16.20 -7.94
N VAL A 196 5.96 -15.40 -8.98
CA VAL A 196 5.98 -15.85 -10.36
C VAL A 196 7.08 -15.11 -11.09
N PHE A 197 7.89 -15.84 -11.84
CA PHE A 197 8.89 -15.26 -12.73
C PHE A 197 8.93 -16.01 -14.07
N PHE A 198 9.57 -15.40 -15.06
CA PHE A 198 9.72 -15.98 -16.40
C PHE A 198 11.16 -16.37 -16.64
N ASN A 199 11.36 -17.59 -17.08
CA ASN A 199 12.65 -18.15 -17.42
C ASN A 199 12.80 -18.27 -18.94
N TYR A 200 14.04 -18.11 -19.42
CA TYR A 200 14.38 -18.12 -20.85
C TYR A 200 15.42 -19.22 -21.13
N PRO A 201 15.27 -20.00 -22.22
CA PRO A 201 16.22 -21.05 -22.56
C PRO A 201 17.57 -20.44 -22.94
N GLN A 202 18.64 -21.19 -22.67
CA GLN A 202 19.97 -20.78 -23.09
C GLN A 202 20.07 -20.82 -24.62
N GLN A 203 20.47 -19.71 -25.23
CA GLN A 203 21.01 -19.77 -26.59
C GLN A 203 22.36 -20.46 -26.50
N VAL A 204 22.43 -21.71 -26.97
CA VAL A 204 23.70 -22.42 -27.12
C VAL A 204 24.54 -21.57 -28.07
N LYS A 205 25.59 -20.92 -27.55
CA LYS A 205 26.59 -20.28 -28.41
C LYS A 205 27.36 -21.40 -29.09
N THR A 206 26.96 -21.73 -30.31
CA THR A 206 27.78 -22.54 -31.21
C THR A 206 29.09 -21.77 -31.41
N GLN A 207 30.19 -22.29 -30.87
CA GLN A 207 31.53 -21.81 -31.17
C GLN A 207 31.99 -22.34 -32.51
#